data_AF-A0A0A9FHY1-F1
#
_entry.id   AF-A0A0A9FHY1-F1
#
_cell.length_a   1.000
_cell.length_b   1.000
_cell.length_c   1.000
_cell.angle_alpha   90.00
_cell.angle_beta   90.00
_cell.angle_gamma   90.00
#
_symmetry.space_group_name_H-M   'P 1'
#
loop_
_entity.id
_entity.type
_entity.pdbx_description
1 polymer ?
#
loop_
_entity_poly.entity_id
_entity_poly.type
_entity_poly.pdbx_seq_one_letter_code
_entity_poly.pdbx_strand_id
1 'polypeptide(L)'
;MGIIPLCFKAGEDADTLGLTGHERYTIHLPANVSDIKPGQDVTVTTDNGKSFTCTLRFDTEVELAYYDNGGILPYVIRKMAEQ
;
A
#
# COMPACT_ATOMS: atom_id res chain seq x y z
N MET A 1 8.47 1.31 -8.94
CA MET A 1 8.89 2.36 -7.99
C MET A 1 8.69 1.95 -6.52
N GLY A 2 8.16 0.76 -6.20
CA GLY A 2 8.08 0.30 -4.81
C GLY A 2 7.19 1.15 -3.90
N ILE A 3 6.29 1.95 -4.47
CA ILE A 3 5.33 2.78 -3.74
C ILE A 3 4.07 1.94 -3.48
N ILE A 4 3.49 2.07 -2.30
CA ILE A 4 2.24 1.39 -1.92
C ILE A 4 1.07 2.31 -2.27
N PRO A 5 0.21 1.92 -3.22
CA PRO A 5 -0.97 2.69 -3.54
C PRO A 5 -2.08 2.44 -2.51
N LEU A 6 -2.48 3.49 -1.80
CA LEU A 6 -3.60 3.46 -0.85
C LEU A 6 -4.77 4.29 -1.38
N CYS A 7 -5.98 3.82 -1.13
CA CYS A 7 -7.21 4.50 -1.49
C CYS A 7 -8.14 4.55 -0.29
N PHE A 8 -8.75 5.72 -0.04
CA PHE A 8 -9.82 5.85 0.94
C PHE A 8 -11.03 4.99 0.55
N LYS A 9 -11.87 4.65 1.51
CA LYS A 9 -13.14 3.97 1.21
C LYS A 9 -14.08 4.88 0.44
N ALA A 10 -15.05 4.27 -0.23
CA ALA A 10 -16.04 5.02 -0.99
C ALA A 10 -16.79 5.99 -0.07
N GLY A 11 -16.75 7.28 -0.40
CA GLY A 11 -17.37 8.34 0.40
C GLY A 11 -16.49 8.89 1.53
N GLU A 12 -15.26 8.39 1.67
CA GLU A 12 -14.24 8.94 2.56
C GLU A 12 -13.17 9.68 1.75
N ASP A 13 -12.64 10.73 2.37
CA ASP A 13 -11.56 11.57 1.87
C ASP A 13 -10.84 12.25 3.05
N ALA A 14 -9.85 13.10 2.75
CA ALA A 14 -9.10 13.79 3.79
C ALA A 14 -9.98 14.73 4.64
N ASP A 15 -10.95 15.41 4.04
CA ASP A 15 -11.79 16.40 4.73
C ASP A 15 -12.81 15.73 5.66
N THR A 16 -13.49 14.69 5.17
CA THR A 16 -14.44 13.86 5.93
C THR A 16 -13.78 13.16 7.12
N LEU A 17 -12.52 12.74 6.96
CA LEU A 17 -11.71 12.16 8.05
C LEU A 17 -11.04 13.25 8.92
N GLY A 18 -11.10 14.52 8.51
CA GLY A 18 -10.48 15.67 9.17
C GLY A 18 -8.96 15.53 9.27
N LEU A 19 -8.33 15.03 8.21
CA LEU A 19 -6.88 14.89 8.07
C LEU A 19 -6.30 16.22 7.60
N THR A 20 -5.35 16.76 8.35
CA THR A 20 -4.71 18.05 8.03
C THR A 20 -3.45 17.90 7.19
N GLY A 21 -2.87 16.69 7.15
CA GLY A 21 -1.58 16.39 6.50
C GLY A 21 -0.38 16.69 7.40
N HIS A 22 -0.58 17.24 8.59
CA HIS A 22 0.47 17.47 9.59
C HIS A 22 0.64 16.30 10.56
N GLU A 23 -0.25 15.31 10.50
CA GLU A 23 -0.18 14.12 11.32
C GLU A 23 0.94 13.17 10.87
N ARG A 24 1.43 12.37 11.81
CA ARG A 24 2.27 11.22 11.48
C ARG A 24 1.39 10.00 11.24
N TYR A 25 1.45 9.47 10.01
CA TYR A 25 0.70 8.29 9.60
C TYR A 25 1.51 7.01 9.86
N THR A 26 0.87 6.01 10.43
CA THR A 26 1.37 4.64 10.59
C THR A 26 0.44 3.72 9.82
N ILE A 27 0.97 3.02 8.82
CA ILE A 27 0.22 2.13 7.94
C ILE A 27 0.50 0.70 8.39
N HIS A 28 -0.54 -0.01 8.86
CA HIS A 28 -0.41 -1.37 9.38
C HIS A 28 -0.46 -2.37 8.23
N LEU A 29 0.72 -2.72 7.72
CA LEU A 29 0.90 -3.71 6.66
C LEU A 29 1.23 -5.08 7.25
N PRO A 30 0.87 -6.18 6.56
CA PRO A 30 1.42 -7.51 6.87
C PRO A 30 2.94 -7.52 6.80
N ALA A 31 3.58 -8.39 7.60
CA ALA A 31 5.03 -8.48 7.67
C ALA A 31 5.68 -8.94 6.34
N ASN A 32 4.98 -9.78 5.58
CA ASN A 32 5.44 -10.28 4.27
C ASN A 32 4.50 -9.85 3.15
N VAL A 33 5.06 -9.58 1.97
CA VAL A 33 4.29 -9.25 0.77
C VAL A 33 3.39 -10.41 0.34
N SER A 34 3.82 -11.65 0.56
CA SER A 34 3.04 -12.86 0.28
C SER A 34 1.74 -12.97 1.05
N ASP A 35 1.62 -12.25 2.18
CA ASP A 35 0.41 -12.21 3.00
C ASP A 35 -0.57 -11.11 2.53
N ILE A 36 -0.15 -10.25 1.60
CA ILE A 36 -0.96 -9.18 1.03
C ILE A 36 -1.80 -9.74 -0.12
N LYS A 37 -3.10 -9.46 -0.10
CA LYS A 37 -4.02 -9.79 -1.20
C LYS A 37 -4.34 -8.55 -2.04
N PRO A 38 -4.55 -8.70 -3.35
CA PRO A 38 -5.06 -7.62 -4.19
C PRO A 38 -6.37 -7.04 -3.63
N GLY A 39 -6.47 -5.72 -3.53
CA GLY A 39 -7.63 -5.03 -2.97
C GLY A 39 -7.84 -5.21 -1.46
N GLN A 40 -6.84 -5.68 -0.71
CA GLN A 40 -6.95 -5.86 0.74
C GLN A 40 -7.10 -4.53 1.48
N ASP A 41 -7.87 -4.55 2.56
CA ASP A 41 -7.98 -3.42 3.48
C ASP A 41 -6.87 -3.41 4.54
N VAL A 42 -6.37 -2.22 4.82
CA VAL A 42 -5.36 -1.95 5.85
C VAL A 42 -5.78 -0.79 6.72
N THR A 43 -5.42 -0.89 8.00
CA THR A 43 -5.65 0.18 8.96
C THR A 43 -4.53 1.20 8.88
N VAL A 44 -4.90 2.47 8.84
CA VAL A 44 -3.99 3.60 8.98
C VAL A 44 -4.31 4.30 10.28
N THR A 45 -3.30 4.53 11.10
CA THR A 45 -3.43 5.25 12.37
C THR A 45 -2.56 6.49 12.36
N THR A 46 -3.08 7.58 12.86
CA THR A 46 -2.34 8.83 13.03
C THR A 46 -1.89 9.01 14.48
N ASP A 47 -0.86 9.81 14.70
CA ASP A 47 -0.33 10.14 16.04
C ASP A 47 -1.29 10.94 16.92
N ASN A 48 -2.24 11.64 16.32
CA ASN A 48 -3.35 12.29 17.02
C ASN A 48 -4.49 11.32 17.42
N GLY A 49 -4.33 10.01 17.20
CA GLY A 49 -5.22 8.97 17.68
C GLY A 49 -6.39 8.61 16.76
N LYS A 50 -6.47 9.20 15.56
CA LYS A 50 -7.46 8.80 14.56
C LYS A 50 -7.04 7.50 13.89
N SER A 51 -8.02 6.65 13.56
CA SER A 51 -7.81 5.45 12.78
C SER A 51 -8.86 5.36 11.68
N PHE A 52 -8.44 4.94 10.49
CA PHE A 52 -9.30 4.75 9.34
C PHE A 52 -8.78 3.60 8.48
N THR A 53 -9.64 3.10 7.60
CA THR A 53 -9.33 1.97 6.73
C THR A 53 -9.05 2.47 5.33
N CYS A 54 -7.95 2.03 4.74
CA CYS A 54 -7.65 2.23 3.32
C CYS A 54 -7.62 0.90 2.59
N THR A 55 -8.00 0.91 1.33
CA THR A 55 -7.81 -0.22 0.43
C THR A 55 -6.43 -0.12 -0.23
N LEU A 56 -5.64 -1.19 -0.12
CA LEU A 56 -4.43 -1.40 -0.90
C LEU A 56 -4.81 -1.64 -2.35
N ARG A 57 -4.47 -0.68 -3.22
CA ARG A 57 -4.75 -0.74 -4.65
C ARG A 57 -3.67 -1.48 -5.43
N PHE A 58 -3.27 -2.64 -4.91
CA PHE A 58 -2.69 -3.67 -5.74
C PHE A 58 -3.86 -4.38 -6.41
N ASP A 59 -3.98 -4.22 -7.72
CA ASP A 59 -5.11 -4.75 -8.48
C ASP A 59 -4.80 -6.17 -8.99
N THR A 60 -3.52 -6.57 -9.04
CA THR A 60 -3.10 -7.93 -9.46
C THR A 60 -1.94 -8.49 -8.62
N GLU A 61 -1.78 -9.82 -8.61
CA GLU A 61 -0.63 -10.49 -7.97
C GLU A 61 0.71 -10.12 -8.62
N VAL A 62 0.70 -9.75 -9.91
CA VAL A 62 1.89 -9.33 -10.63
C VAL A 62 2.43 -8.00 -10.07
N GLU A 63 1.55 -7.08 -9.69
CA GLU A 63 1.94 -5.82 -9.06
C GLU A 63 2.56 -6.03 -7.68
N LEU A 64 2.08 -7.02 -6.91
CA LEU A 64 2.70 -7.43 -5.65
C LEU A 64 4.12 -7.97 -5.88
N ALA A 65 4.32 -8.79 -6.92
CA ALA A 65 5.65 -9.28 -7.29
C ALA A 65 6.58 -8.12 -7.72
N TYR A 66 6.06 -7.12 -8.43
CA TYR A 66 6.83 -5.92 -8.75
C TYR A 66 7.19 -5.11 -7.50
N TYR A 67 6.27 -4.98 -6.55
CA TYR A 67 6.52 -4.29 -5.29
C TYR A 67 7.62 -4.99 -4.48
N ASP A 68 7.53 -6.32 -4.32
CA ASP A 68 8.52 -7.14 -3.60
C ASP A 68 9.93 -7.03 -4.20
N ASN A 69 10.01 -6.86 -5.53
CA ASN A 69 11.27 -6.67 -6.23
C ASN A 69 11.76 -5.20 -6.24
N GLY A 70 11.07 -4.27 -5.58
CA GLY A 70 11.42 -2.84 -5.57
C GLY A 70 11.02 -2.09 -6.86
N GLY A 71 10.29 -2.75 -7.75
CA GLY A 71 9.73 -2.19 -8.97
C GLY A 71 9.79 -3.15 -10.17
N ILE A 72 9.13 -2.75 -11.25
CA ILE A 72 9.08 -3.52 -12.51
C ILE A 72 10.45 -3.69 -13.17
N LEU A 73 11.28 -2.64 -13.22
CA LEU A 73 12.61 -2.73 -13.85
C LEU A 73 13.53 -3.72 -13.11
N PRO A 74 13.70 -3.64 -11.77
CA PRO A 74 14.42 -4.67 -11.02
C PRO A 74 13.89 -6.09 -11.23
N TYR A 75 12.56 -6.27 -11.26
CA TYR A 75 11.93 -7.57 -11.49
C TYR A 75 12.34 -8.15 -12.86
N VAL A 76 12.25 -7.35 -13.93
CA VAL A 76 12.61 -7.79 -15.28
C VAL A 76 14.10 -8.09 -15.40
N ILE A 77 14.97 -7.24 -14.84
CA ILE A 77 16.43 -7.45 -14.89
C ILE A 77 16.82 -8.75 -14.19
N ARG A 78 16.27 -9.04 -12.99
CA ARG A 78 16.53 -10.28 -12.26
C ARG A 78 16.07 -11.50 -13.06
N LYS A 79 14.87 -11.44 -13.64
CA LYS A 79 14.32 -12.52 -14.46
C LYS A 79 15.14 -12.78 -15.74
N MET A 80 15.75 -11.74 -16.31
CA MET A 80 16.65 -11.88 -17.46
C MET A 80 18.03 -12.41 -17.08
N ALA A 81 18.52 -12.12 -15.87
CA ALA A 81 19.81 -12.62 -15.37
C ALA A 81 19.76 -14.09 -14.92
N GLU A 82 18.56 -14.63 -14.66
CA GLU A 82 18.31 -16.04 -14.37
C GLU A 82 18.20 -16.91 -15.65
N GLN A 83 18.25 -16.31 -16.84
CA GLN A 83 18.32 -17.00 -18.14
C GLN A 83 19.76 -17.08 -18.65
#